data_AF-A0A5C6NW24-F1
#
_entry.id   AF-A0A5C6NW24-F1
#
_cell.length_a   1.000
_cell.length_b   1.000
_cell.length_c   1.000
_cell.angle_alpha   90.00
_cell.angle_beta   90.00
_cell.angle_gamma   90.00
#
_symmetry.space_group_name_H-M   'P 1'
#
loop_
_entity.id
_entity.type
_entity.pdbx_description
1 polymer ?
#
loop_
_entity_poly.entity_id
_entity_poly.type
_entity_poly.pdbx_seq_one_letter_code
_entity_poly.pdbx_strand_id
1 'polypeptide(L)'
;MFQPLPLSGSSVAEVAWVRFYAPWCGYCKKLEPIWNEVGLELKISGSPVRVGKMDATAYSGMSSEFGVRGYPTIKLLKGDLAYNYKGPRTKDDIIEFANRVAGPAVRSLPSKEMFEHMLKRHNVLFVYVGGESPLKEKYNDVASELIVYTHFFSALEQSLTLPELPAVVVFKDGGYFTYDVAEVFRAINLPLRHVSELAPPPSDSASSSPHALSAPPPPTTTSIHLALPLCKLGPVGSWGAVWRLQEYEDASLSSWVNRERFQGYLQIDGFTLYELGETGKLVAIAVIDEKDPTEESDRLKTLMQRVAKEHREHFSRDFQFGHMDGNDYINSLIMGEVAVPSVIILNTSNEQYFLPSEAVGTMEQLVHFIKSVLNGSAQAYGGDGFIQRIKRIAFDAKSTITSVFRSSPLLGCFLFGLPLGVISLMCYGICTAESDYGSDDTDALKRLTDEEDEDEEEEQEREQSAELEGPEEDELEGEEGAEKDPAEKKTD
;
A
#
# COMPACT_ATOMS: atom_id res chain seq x y z
N MET A 1 -16.48 35.23 -16.85
CA MET A 1 -16.91 36.22 -15.85
C MET A 1 -17.66 35.45 -14.78
N PHE A 2 -17.03 35.20 -13.64
CA PHE A 2 -17.57 34.34 -12.58
C PHE A 2 -18.62 35.11 -11.78
N GLN A 3 -19.82 34.55 -11.63
CA GLN A 3 -20.86 35.13 -10.79
C GLN A 3 -20.51 34.89 -9.30
N PRO A 4 -20.74 35.88 -8.42
CA PRO A 4 -20.63 35.70 -6.98
C PRO A 4 -21.74 34.78 -6.45
N LEU A 5 -21.40 34.05 -5.38
CA LEU A 5 -22.23 33.07 -4.68
C LEU A 5 -23.57 33.70 -4.21
N PRO A 6 -24.74 33.14 -4.58
CA PRO A 6 -26.00 33.55 -3.96
C PRO A 6 -26.19 32.77 -2.65
N LEU A 7 -26.14 33.50 -1.53
CA LEU A 7 -26.61 33.01 -0.23
C LEU A 7 -28.14 33.08 -0.23
N SER A 8 -28.82 31.98 -0.58
CA SER A 8 -30.26 31.85 -0.37
C SER A 8 -30.75 30.39 -0.52
N GLY A 9 -30.98 29.74 0.61
CA GLY A 9 -32.22 28.98 0.81
C GLY A 9 -32.41 27.62 0.13
N SER A 10 -31.41 26.75 0.11
CA SER A 10 -31.62 25.31 -0.07
C SER A 10 -30.62 24.53 0.78
N SER A 11 -31.12 23.62 1.62
CA SER A 11 -30.36 22.81 2.58
C SER A 11 -29.51 21.71 1.92
N VAL A 12 -28.98 21.97 0.72
CA VAL A 12 -28.02 21.10 0.06
C VAL A 12 -26.65 21.66 0.38
N ALA A 13 -25.85 20.92 1.15
CA ALA A 13 -24.46 21.28 1.40
C ALA A 13 -23.80 21.60 0.06
N GLU A 14 -23.19 22.78 -0.07
CA GLU A 14 -22.52 23.17 -1.31
C GLU A 14 -21.41 22.17 -1.61
N VAL A 15 -21.49 21.51 -2.77
CA VAL A 15 -20.48 20.57 -3.24
C VAL A 15 -19.61 21.26 -4.27
N ALA A 16 -18.30 21.30 -4.04
CA ALA A 16 -17.34 21.89 -4.96
C ALA A 16 -16.34 20.83 -5.45
N TRP A 17 -16.13 20.75 -6.76
CA TRP A 17 -15.16 19.88 -7.40
C TRP A 17 -14.00 20.73 -7.90
N VAL A 18 -12.84 20.62 -7.24
CA VAL A 18 -11.73 21.56 -7.42
C VAL A 18 -10.49 20.83 -7.94
N ARG A 19 -9.95 21.36 -9.04
CA ARG A 19 -8.63 20.96 -9.57
C ARG A 19 -7.55 21.96 -9.16
N PHE A 20 -6.59 21.51 -8.38
CA PHE A 20 -5.37 22.25 -8.03
C PHE A 20 -4.31 22.01 -9.11
N TYR A 21 -3.75 23.09 -9.65
CA TYR A 21 -2.85 23.02 -10.78
C TYR A 21 -1.69 24.00 -10.70
N ALA A 22 -0.65 23.74 -11.50
CA ALA A 22 0.41 24.69 -11.79
C ALA A 22 0.43 25.00 -13.31
N PRO A 23 0.64 26.26 -13.72
CA PRO A 23 0.58 26.67 -15.13
C PRO A 23 1.59 25.95 -16.04
N TRP A 24 2.74 25.55 -15.48
CA TRP A 24 3.82 24.89 -16.21
C TRP A 24 3.67 23.35 -16.27
N CYS A 25 2.76 22.75 -15.51
CA CYS A 25 2.64 21.30 -15.43
C CYS A 25 2.01 20.70 -16.71
N GLY A 26 2.74 19.82 -17.39
CA GLY A 26 2.28 19.14 -18.61
C GLY A 26 1.03 18.29 -18.40
N TYR A 27 0.94 17.54 -17.29
CA TYR A 27 -0.25 16.76 -16.95
C TYR A 27 -1.48 17.65 -16.68
N CYS A 28 -1.28 18.83 -16.11
CA CYS A 28 -2.36 19.81 -15.92
C CYS A 28 -2.90 20.32 -17.25
N LYS A 29 -2.01 20.61 -18.22
CA LYS A 29 -2.41 21.04 -19.56
C LYS A 29 -3.20 19.95 -20.30
N LYS A 30 -2.78 18.68 -20.17
CA LYS A 30 -3.51 17.53 -20.75
C LYS A 30 -4.91 17.35 -20.15
N LEU A 31 -5.07 17.60 -18.85
CA LEU A 31 -6.35 17.47 -18.14
C LEU A 31 -7.30 18.65 -18.35
N GLU A 32 -6.80 19.83 -18.69
CA GLU A 32 -7.62 21.05 -18.88
C GLU A 32 -8.84 20.87 -19.82
N PRO A 33 -8.73 20.32 -21.04
CA PRO A 33 -9.90 20.13 -21.90
C PRO A 33 -10.94 19.19 -21.28
N ILE A 34 -10.50 18.08 -20.69
CA ILE A 34 -11.36 17.11 -20.01
C ILE A 34 -12.08 17.78 -18.82
N TRP A 35 -11.37 18.60 -18.04
CA TRP A 35 -11.93 19.32 -16.90
C TRP A 35 -13.03 20.31 -17.31
N ASN A 36 -12.87 20.98 -18.45
CA ASN A 36 -13.89 21.88 -18.99
C ASN A 36 -15.14 21.13 -19.44
N GLU A 37 -14.97 19.96 -20.08
CA GLU A 37 -16.10 19.09 -20.45
C GLU A 37 -16.85 18.58 -19.23
N VAL A 38 -16.14 18.16 -18.17
CA VAL A 38 -16.74 17.77 -16.88
C VAL A 38 -17.59 18.90 -16.31
N GLY A 39 -17.06 20.13 -16.28
CA GLY A 39 -17.79 21.30 -15.80
C GLY A 39 -19.05 21.61 -16.62
N LEU A 40 -18.99 21.42 -17.94
CA LEU A 40 -20.14 21.60 -18.82
C LEU A 40 -21.21 20.52 -18.60
N GLU A 41 -20.81 19.25 -18.55
CA GLU A 41 -21.72 18.10 -18.39
C GLU A 41 -22.44 18.13 -17.05
N LEU A 42 -21.72 18.42 -15.94
CA LEU A 42 -22.34 18.57 -14.62
C LEU A 42 -23.33 19.74 -14.58
N LYS A 43 -23.04 20.83 -15.30
CA LYS A 43 -23.96 21.96 -15.42
C LYS A 43 -25.21 21.61 -16.25
N ILE A 44 -25.05 20.94 -17.39
CA ILE A 44 -26.15 20.57 -18.29
C ILE A 44 -27.08 19.54 -17.64
N SER A 45 -26.51 18.58 -16.91
CA SER A 45 -27.27 17.56 -16.17
C SER A 45 -28.00 18.10 -14.94
N GLY A 46 -27.84 19.38 -14.61
CA GLY A 46 -28.46 20.00 -13.42
C GLY A 46 -27.84 19.52 -12.11
N SER A 47 -26.59 19.02 -12.13
CA SER A 47 -25.89 18.58 -10.93
C SER A 47 -25.68 19.76 -9.97
N PRO A 48 -25.83 19.54 -8.64
CA PRO A 48 -25.52 20.57 -7.65
C PRO A 48 -24.00 20.79 -7.48
N VAL A 49 -23.15 19.98 -8.13
CA VAL A 49 -21.69 20.05 -8.01
C VAL A 49 -21.14 21.21 -8.81
N ARG A 50 -20.47 22.14 -8.12
CA ARG A 50 -19.78 23.27 -8.76
C ARG A 50 -18.35 22.92 -9.11
N VAL A 51 -17.98 23.05 -10.38
CA VAL A 51 -16.63 22.74 -10.85
C VAL A 51 -15.75 23.99 -10.87
N GLY A 52 -14.57 23.90 -10.26
CA GLY A 52 -13.60 24.98 -10.15
C GLY A 52 -12.16 24.53 -10.39
N LYS A 53 -11.26 25.49 -10.58
CA LYS A 53 -9.81 25.25 -10.65
C LYS A 53 -9.06 26.32 -9.86
N MET A 54 -7.94 25.94 -9.26
CA MET A 54 -7.12 26.81 -8.44
C MET A 54 -5.65 26.71 -8.85
N ASP A 55 -5.04 27.85 -9.14
CA ASP A 55 -3.61 27.93 -9.34
C ASP A 55 -2.92 27.81 -7.98
N ALA A 56 -2.39 26.63 -7.69
CA ALA A 56 -1.76 26.31 -6.42
C ALA A 56 -0.41 27.00 -6.25
N THR A 57 0.18 27.54 -7.32
CA THR A 57 1.41 28.33 -7.25
C THR A 57 1.15 29.76 -6.80
N ALA A 58 -0.01 30.32 -7.16
CA ALA A 58 -0.45 31.63 -6.69
C ALA A 58 -1.08 31.57 -5.27
N TYR A 59 -1.69 30.43 -4.91
CA TYR A 59 -2.39 30.22 -3.64
C TYR A 59 -1.81 29.05 -2.84
N SER A 60 -0.51 29.13 -2.53
CA SER A 60 0.24 28.05 -1.88
C SER A 60 -0.27 27.72 -0.46
N GLY A 61 -0.61 28.74 0.35
CA GLY A 61 -1.14 28.54 1.71
C GLY A 61 -2.42 27.70 1.73
N MET A 62 -3.41 28.09 0.91
CA MET A 62 -4.66 27.35 0.76
C MET A 62 -4.43 25.94 0.18
N SER A 63 -3.52 25.81 -0.80
CA SER A 63 -3.18 24.50 -1.36
C SER A 63 -2.55 23.56 -0.32
N SER A 64 -1.72 24.10 0.56
CA SER A 64 -1.11 23.36 1.66
C SER A 64 -2.16 22.93 2.70
N GLU A 65 -3.13 23.78 3.01
CA GLU A 65 -4.25 23.45 3.91
C GLU A 65 -5.08 22.27 3.39
N PHE A 66 -5.31 22.22 2.07
CA PHE A 66 -5.92 21.07 1.42
C PHE A 66 -4.96 19.88 1.23
N GLY A 67 -3.70 19.95 1.65
CA GLY A 67 -2.72 18.86 1.55
C GLY A 67 -2.29 18.56 0.11
N VAL A 68 -2.27 19.56 -0.78
CA VAL A 68 -1.83 19.40 -2.17
C VAL A 68 -0.30 19.30 -2.22
N ARG A 69 0.22 18.11 -2.57
CA ARG A 69 1.67 17.83 -2.67
C ARG A 69 2.18 17.74 -4.11
N GLY A 70 1.29 17.73 -5.09
CA GLY A 70 1.65 17.57 -6.50
C GLY A 70 0.50 17.96 -7.44
N TYR A 71 0.82 18.07 -8.73
CA TYR A 71 -0.13 18.58 -9.72
C TYR A 71 -0.32 17.61 -10.90
N PRO A 72 -1.55 17.42 -11.39
CA PRO A 72 -2.81 17.93 -10.82
C PRO A 72 -3.23 17.14 -9.57
N THR A 73 -3.84 17.82 -8.61
CA THR A 73 -4.61 17.20 -7.53
C THR A 73 -6.07 17.58 -7.68
N ILE A 74 -6.98 16.61 -7.62
CA ILE A 74 -8.43 16.85 -7.74
C ILE A 74 -9.09 16.47 -6.41
N LYS A 75 -9.95 17.35 -5.89
CA LYS A 75 -10.68 17.13 -4.63
C LYS A 75 -12.15 17.50 -4.74
N LEU A 76 -13.01 16.72 -4.07
CA LEU A 76 -14.41 17.06 -3.83
C LEU A 76 -14.55 17.61 -2.42
N LEU A 77 -15.05 18.82 -2.31
CA LEU A 77 -15.38 19.47 -1.06
C LEU A 77 -16.88 19.33 -0.83
N LYS A 78 -17.28 18.83 0.33
CA LYS A 78 -18.68 18.64 0.72
C LYS A 78 -18.81 18.89 2.22
N GLY A 79 -19.39 20.02 2.59
CA GLY A 79 -19.31 20.52 3.97
C GLY A 79 -17.84 20.69 4.37
N ASP A 80 -17.46 20.17 5.53
CA ASP A 80 -16.09 20.23 6.05
C ASP A 80 -15.19 19.09 5.54
N LEU A 81 -15.70 18.21 4.67
CA LEU A 81 -14.98 17.04 4.17
C LEU A 81 -14.37 17.32 2.79
N ALA A 82 -13.13 16.85 2.60
CA ALA A 82 -12.39 16.95 1.35
C ALA A 82 -11.93 15.57 0.86
N TYR A 83 -12.54 15.07 -0.21
CA TYR A 83 -12.27 13.75 -0.77
C TYR A 83 -11.27 13.82 -1.92
N ASN A 84 -10.21 13.02 -1.85
CA ASN A 84 -9.22 12.92 -2.92
C ASN A 84 -9.73 12.05 -4.07
N TYR A 85 -9.58 12.55 -5.30
CA TYR A 85 -9.75 11.73 -6.48
C TYR A 85 -8.42 11.11 -6.90
N LYS A 86 -8.36 9.78 -6.94
CA LYS A 86 -7.17 9.05 -7.39
C LYS A 86 -7.37 8.32 -8.73
N GLY A 87 -8.61 8.26 -9.25
CA GLY A 87 -8.97 7.45 -10.40
C GLY A 87 -8.51 7.95 -11.78
N PRO A 88 -8.90 7.25 -12.86
CA PRO A 88 -8.51 7.58 -14.23
C PRO A 88 -8.96 8.99 -14.64
N ARG A 89 -8.09 9.73 -15.32
CA ARG A 89 -8.37 11.13 -15.68
C ARG A 89 -9.24 11.27 -16.95
N THR A 90 -10.29 10.45 -17.07
CA THR A 90 -11.27 10.54 -18.15
C THR A 90 -12.47 11.39 -17.71
N LYS A 91 -13.25 11.89 -18.67
CA LYS A 91 -14.46 12.68 -18.38
C LYS A 91 -15.46 11.85 -17.56
N ASP A 92 -15.72 10.62 -17.98
CA ASP A 92 -16.79 9.79 -17.43
C ASP A 92 -16.46 9.33 -16.01
N ASP A 93 -15.21 8.92 -15.74
CA ASP A 93 -14.75 8.51 -14.40
C ASP A 93 -14.80 9.67 -13.39
N ILE A 94 -14.44 10.87 -13.84
CA ILE A 94 -14.47 12.09 -13.00
C ILE A 94 -15.92 12.46 -12.65
N ILE A 95 -16.84 12.38 -13.61
CA ILE A 95 -18.26 12.67 -13.40
C ILE A 95 -18.92 11.62 -12.51
N GLU A 96 -18.62 10.34 -12.73
CA GLU A 96 -19.13 9.26 -11.91
C GLU A 96 -18.73 9.44 -10.44
N PHE A 97 -17.44 9.73 -10.18
CA PHE A 97 -16.97 10.01 -8.84
C PHE A 97 -17.70 11.20 -8.22
N ALA A 98 -17.81 12.32 -8.95
CA ALA A 98 -18.49 13.51 -8.46
C ALA A 98 -19.94 13.21 -8.06
N ASN A 99 -20.69 12.52 -8.93
CA ASN A 99 -22.08 12.14 -8.68
C ASN A 99 -22.22 11.16 -7.51
N ARG A 100 -21.26 10.24 -7.34
CA ARG A 100 -21.22 9.30 -6.22
C ARG A 100 -21.04 10.03 -4.89
N VAL A 101 -19.95 10.79 -4.75
CA VAL A 101 -19.56 11.39 -3.47
C VAL A 101 -20.44 12.61 -3.11
N ALA A 102 -20.98 13.33 -4.10
CA ALA A 102 -21.93 14.41 -3.87
C ALA A 102 -23.26 13.92 -3.28
N GLY A 103 -23.69 12.70 -3.63
CA GLY A 103 -24.93 12.09 -3.12
C GLY A 103 -24.87 11.67 -1.65
N PRO A 104 -25.96 11.14 -1.07
CA PRO A 104 -25.91 10.55 0.27
C PRO A 104 -24.95 9.35 0.31
N ALA A 105 -24.29 9.15 1.46
CA ALA A 105 -23.35 8.04 1.63
C ALA A 105 -24.02 6.68 1.39
N VAL A 106 -25.26 6.51 1.88
CA VAL A 106 -26.10 5.34 1.61
C VAL A 106 -27.35 5.79 0.85
N ARG A 107 -27.58 5.19 -0.33
CA ARG A 107 -28.76 5.48 -1.16
C ARG A 107 -29.88 4.50 -0.87
N SER A 108 -31.08 4.99 -0.56
CA SER A 108 -32.24 4.14 -0.32
C SER A 108 -32.84 3.60 -1.61
N LEU A 109 -33.17 2.31 -1.61
CA LEU A 109 -33.84 1.56 -2.67
C LEU A 109 -35.24 1.16 -2.17
N PRO A 110 -36.27 2.00 -2.39
CA PRO A 110 -37.59 1.81 -1.79
C PRO A 110 -38.43 0.72 -2.48
N SER A 111 -38.06 0.30 -3.70
CA SER A 111 -38.84 -0.68 -4.46
C SER A 111 -37.95 -1.76 -5.06
N LYS A 112 -38.56 -2.92 -5.32
CA LYS A 112 -37.90 -4.06 -5.95
C LYS A 112 -37.39 -3.72 -7.35
N GLU A 113 -38.15 -2.93 -8.13
CA GLU A 113 -37.77 -2.51 -9.48
C GLU A 113 -36.51 -1.64 -9.45
N MET A 114 -36.41 -0.73 -8.47
CA MET A 114 -35.22 0.10 -8.30
C MET A 114 -34.01 -0.74 -7.90
N PHE A 115 -34.21 -1.70 -7.00
CA PHE A 115 -33.17 -2.65 -6.59
C PHE A 115 -32.67 -3.49 -7.77
N GLU A 116 -33.57 -4.08 -8.57
CA GLU A 116 -33.22 -4.84 -9.77
C GLU A 116 -32.52 -3.98 -10.83
N HIS A 117 -32.94 -2.72 -10.99
CA HIS A 117 -32.28 -1.79 -11.90
C HIS A 117 -30.85 -1.46 -11.42
N MET A 118 -30.63 -1.27 -10.12
CA MET A 118 -29.29 -1.04 -9.57
C MET A 118 -28.40 -2.27 -9.66
N LEU A 119 -28.93 -3.47 -9.42
CA LEU A 119 -28.20 -4.73 -9.62
C LEU A 119 -27.70 -4.90 -11.06
N LYS A 120 -28.47 -4.45 -12.06
CA LYS A 120 -28.05 -4.51 -13.47
C LYS A 120 -27.02 -3.44 -13.84
N ARG A 121 -27.02 -2.31 -13.14
CA ARG A 121 -26.14 -1.17 -13.43
C ARG A 121 -24.77 -1.30 -12.75
N HIS A 122 -24.70 -2.02 -11.64
CA HIS A 122 -23.48 -2.13 -10.83
C HIS A 122 -23.00 -3.59 -10.78
N ASN A 123 -21.74 -3.83 -11.13
CA ASN A 123 -21.13 -5.16 -11.04
C ASN A 123 -20.90 -5.61 -9.59
N VAL A 124 -20.78 -4.65 -8.66
CA VAL A 124 -20.66 -4.87 -7.22
C VAL A 124 -21.60 -3.89 -6.52
N LEU A 125 -22.49 -4.41 -5.66
CA LEU A 125 -23.52 -3.63 -4.99
C LEU A 125 -23.57 -3.99 -3.50
N PHE A 126 -23.11 -3.08 -2.64
CA PHE A 126 -23.27 -3.22 -1.18
C PHE A 126 -24.64 -2.72 -0.76
N VAL A 127 -25.36 -3.54 0.00
CA VAL A 127 -26.73 -3.26 0.42
C VAL A 127 -26.93 -3.65 1.88
N TYR A 128 -27.38 -2.70 2.69
CA TYR A 128 -27.95 -2.97 4.00
C TYR A 128 -29.43 -3.34 3.87
N VAL A 129 -29.85 -4.42 4.52
CA VAL A 129 -31.24 -4.90 4.54
C VAL A 129 -31.69 -5.03 5.99
N GLY A 130 -32.73 -4.30 6.37
CA GLY A 130 -33.30 -4.34 7.72
C GLY A 130 -33.79 -2.99 8.23
N GLY A 131 -34.35 -2.99 9.44
CA GLY A 131 -34.75 -1.78 10.18
C GLY A 131 -33.57 -1.00 10.77
N GLU A 132 -33.85 -0.07 11.71
CA GLU A 132 -32.81 0.59 12.50
C GLU A 132 -32.07 -0.42 13.39
N SER A 133 -30.74 -0.36 13.41
CA SER A 133 -29.90 -1.24 14.23
C SER A 133 -28.50 -0.65 14.43
N PRO A 134 -27.73 -1.09 15.44
CA PRO A 134 -26.32 -0.73 15.58
C PRO A 134 -25.48 -1.10 14.33
N LEU A 135 -25.87 -2.18 13.63
CA LEU A 135 -25.22 -2.56 12.38
C LEU A 135 -25.47 -1.53 11.27
N LYS A 136 -26.65 -0.91 11.23
CA LYS A 136 -26.98 0.17 10.28
C LYS A 136 -26.13 1.41 10.52
N GLU A 137 -25.96 1.81 11.77
CA GLU A 137 -25.09 2.94 12.14
C GLU A 137 -23.65 2.66 11.69
N LYS A 138 -23.10 1.49 12.04
CA LYS A 138 -21.77 1.06 11.58
C LYS A 138 -21.66 1.02 10.05
N TYR A 139 -22.70 0.57 9.35
CA TYR A 139 -22.73 0.56 7.89
C TYR A 139 -22.72 1.98 7.31
N ASN A 140 -23.45 2.93 7.92
CA ASN A 140 -23.45 4.33 7.49
C ASN A 140 -22.08 5.00 7.69
N ASP A 141 -21.38 4.68 8.79
CA ASP A 141 -20.03 5.19 9.06
C ASP A 141 -19.05 4.67 8.01
N VAL A 142 -19.04 3.35 7.77
CA VAL A 142 -18.22 2.71 6.74
C VAL A 142 -18.57 3.24 5.35
N ALA A 143 -19.85 3.44 5.05
CA ALA A 143 -20.27 4.02 3.78
C ALA A 143 -19.74 5.45 3.62
N SER A 144 -19.73 6.26 4.68
CA SER A 144 -19.22 7.63 4.64
C SER A 144 -17.71 7.68 4.41
N GLU A 145 -16.98 6.75 4.98
CA GLU A 145 -15.53 6.61 4.80
C GLU A 145 -15.17 6.10 3.39
N LEU A 146 -15.84 5.02 2.95
CA LEU A 146 -15.49 4.28 1.74
C LEU A 146 -16.29 4.70 0.50
N ILE A 147 -17.11 5.76 0.59
CA ILE A 147 -17.87 6.33 -0.54
C ILE A 147 -16.99 6.75 -1.71
N VAL A 148 -15.69 6.96 -1.48
CA VAL A 148 -14.68 7.28 -2.50
C VAL A 148 -14.23 6.07 -3.33
N TYR A 149 -14.47 4.85 -2.84
CA TYR A 149 -14.11 3.60 -3.53
C TYR A 149 -15.30 2.82 -4.10
N THR A 150 -16.46 2.83 -3.43
CA THR A 150 -17.63 2.08 -3.91
C THR A 150 -18.96 2.77 -3.58
N HIS A 151 -20.06 2.20 -4.07
CA HIS A 151 -21.43 2.64 -3.83
C HIS A 151 -22.08 1.83 -2.71
N PHE A 152 -22.87 2.50 -1.87
CA PHE A 152 -23.61 1.89 -0.76
C PHE A 152 -25.10 2.17 -0.86
N PHE A 153 -25.90 1.17 -0.52
CA PHE A 153 -27.34 1.22 -0.65
C PHE A 153 -28.04 0.63 0.57
N SER A 154 -29.31 0.97 0.76
CA SER A 154 -30.18 0.32 1.72
C SER A 154 -31.48 -0.11 1.05
N ALA A 155 -32.00 -1.28 1.42
CA ALA A 155 -33.24 -1.81 0.89
C ALA A 155 -34.16 -2.27 2.03
N LEU A 156 -35.48 -2.24 1.77
CA LEU A 156 -36.48 -2.76 2.72
C LEU A 156 -36.50 -4.29 2.70
N GLU A 157 -36.83 -4.90 3.84
CA GLU A 157 -36.85 -6.36 4.07
C GLU A 157 -37.68 -7.13 3.03
N GLN A 158 -38.75 -6.53 2.51
CA GLN A 158 -39.63 -7.14 1.52
C GLN A 158 -38.99 -7.30 0.13
N SER A 159 -37.81 -6.73 -0.09
CA SER A 159 -37.11 -6.78 -1.38
C SER A 159 -36.27 -8.06 -1.55
N LEU A 160 -35.92 -8.74 -0.45
CA LEU A 160 -34.94 -9.84 -0.44
C LEU A 160 -35.30 -10.91 0.61
N THR A 161 -35.27 -12.18 0.22
CA THR A 161 -35.38 -13.31 1.16
C THR A 161 -33.98 -13.65 1.70
N LEU A 162 -33.59 -13.02 2.80
CA LEU A 162 -32.34 -13.33 3.51
C LEU A 162 -32.63 -14.19 4.75
N PRO A 163 -31.72 -15.12 5.12
CA PRO A 163 -31.92 -16.02 6.25
C PRO A 163 -31.90 -15.30 7.60
N GLU A 164 -31.10 -14.23 7.73
CA GLU A 164 -30.97 -13.42 8.95
C GLU A 164 -31.05 -11.93 8.61
N LEU A 165 -31.76 -11.17 9.44
CA LEU A 165 -31.91 -9.71 9.34
C LEU A 165 -31.73 -9.09 10.73
N PRO A 166 -31.14 -7.87 10.83
CA PRO A 166 -30.58 -7.06 9.75
C PRO A 166 -29.26 -7.63 9.20
N ALA A 167 -28.98 -7.38 7.92
CA ALA A 167 -27.79 -7.90 7.26
C ALA A 167 -27.13 -6.86 6.34
N VAL A 168 -25.81 -6.94 6.20
CA VAL A 168 -25.07 -6.28 5.13
C VAL A 168 -24.71 -7.33 4.09
N VAL A 169 -25.07 -7.06 2.85
CA VAL A 169 -24.91 -7.98 1.72
C VAL A 169 -24.16 -7.29 0.60
N VAL A 170 -23.26 -8.01 -0.07
CA VAL A 170 -22.67 -7.57 -1.34
C VAL A 170 -23.14 -8.49 -2.45
N PHE A 171 -23.75 -7.92 -3.49
CA PHE A 171 -24.10 -8.63 -4.71
C PHE A 171 -22.99 -8.44 -5.73
N LYS A 172 -22.43 -9.55 -6.23
CA LYS A 172 -21.41 -9.55 -7.28
C LYS A 172 -21.29 -10.91 -7.94
N ASP A 173 -20.78 -10.93 -9.18
CA ASP A 173 -20.49 -12.15 -9.92
C ASP A 173 -21.70 -13.10 -10.08
N GLY A 174 -22.91 -12.55 -10.09
CA GLY A 174 -24.17 -13.31 -10.16
C GLY A 174 -24.62 -13.98 -8.86
N GLY A 175 -23.90 -13.74 -7.75
CA GLY A 175 -24.25 -14.23 -6.41
C GLY A 175 -24.27 -13.10 -5.37
N TYR A 176 -24.35 -13.48 -4.10
CA TYR A 176 -24.28 -12.56 -2.98
C TYR A 176 -23.47 -13.13 -1.81
N PHE A 177 -22.90 -12.24 -0.99
CA PHE A 177 -22.15 -12.57 0.21
C PHE A 177 -22.66 -11.74 1.37
N THR A 178 -22.90 -12.37 2.50
CA THR A 178 -23.32 -11.71 3.74
C THR A 178 -22.10 -11.41 4.60
N TYR A 179 -22.09 -10.24 5.23
CA TYR A 179 -21.15 -9.98 6.31
C TYR A 179 -21.56 -10.79 7.53
N ASP A 180 -20.78 -11.81 7.89
CA ASP A 180 -20.95 -12.59 9.12
C ASP A 180 -19.72 -12.43 10.03
N VAL A 181 -19.96 -11.91 11.24
CA VAL A 181 -18.93 -11.73 12.27
C VAL A 181 -18.31 -13.09 12.65
N ALA A 182 -19.08 -14.18 12.68
CA ALA A 182 -18.62 -15.50 13.07
C ALA A 182 -17.79 -16.20 11.97
N GLU A 183 -18.13 -16.05 10.69
CA GLU A 183 -17.27 -16.54 9.60
C GLU A 183 -15.93 -15.83 9.52
N VAL A 184 -15.89 -14.52 9.82
CA VAL A 184 -14.63 -13.79 9.89
C VAL A 184 -13.73 -14.37 10.99
N PHE A 185 -14.28 -14.66 12.18
CA PHE A 185 -13.54 -15.35 13.25
C PHE A 185 -13.15 -16.80 12.92
N ARG A 186 -13.97 -17.56 12.17
CA ARG A 186 -13.61 -18.92 11.70
C ARG A 186 -12.51 -18.89 10.65
N ALA A 187 -12.50 -17.90 9.76
CA ALA A 187 -11.45 -17.71 8.77
C ALA A 187 -10.11 -17.34 9.42
N ILE A 188 -10.15 -16.62 10.55
CA ILE A 188 -8.97 -16.26 11.36
C ILE A 188 -8.42 -17.48 12.12
N ASN A 189 -9.29 -18.36 12.62
CA ASN A 189 -8.91 -19.48 13.49
C ASN A 189 -8.82 -20.85 12.79
N LEU A 190 -8.85 -20.92 11.46
CA LEU A 190 -8.59 -22.20 10.78
C LEU A 190 -7.07 -22.47 10.78
N PRO A 191 -6.57 -23.47 11.53
CA PRO A 191 -5.20 -23.92 11.32
C PRO A 191 -5.08 -24.42 9.88
N LEU A 192 -3.98 -24.05 9.20
CA LEU A 192 -3.58 -24.66 7.94
C LEU A 192 -3.71 -26.17 8.11
N ARG A 193 -4.66 -26.79 7.41
CA ARG A 193 -4.78 -28.24 7.39
C ARG A 193 -3.46 -28.76 6.81
N HIS A 194 -2.65 -29.37 7.66
CA HIS A 194 -1.76 -30.44 7.24
C HIS A 194 -2.64 -31.48 6.54
N VAL A 195 -2.57 -31.52 5.22
CA VAL A 195 -3.07 -32.65 4.45
C VAL A 195 -2.08 -33.77 4.70
N SER A 196 -2.32 -34.54 5.76
CA SER A 196 -1.66 -35.83 6.00
C SER A 196 -2.65 -36.94 5.69
N GLU A 197 -2.24 -37.78 4.75
CA GLU A 197 -2.68 -39.14 4.43
C GLU A 197 -4.16 -39.44 4.14
N LEU A 198 -4.41 -39.87 2.91
CA LEU A 198 -5.51 -40.79 2.54
C LEU A 198 -5.38 -42.09 3.34
N ALA A 199 -6.30 -42.32 4.28
CA ALA A 199 -6.58 -43.68 4.77
C ALA A 199 -7.66 -44.33 3.87
N PRO A 200 -7.47 -45.58 3.41
CA PRO A 200 -8.48 -46.27 2.61
C PRO A 200 -9.68 -46.70 3.48
N PRO A 201 -10.87 -46.92 2.86
CA PRO A 201 -12.12 -47.16 3.58
C PRO A 201 -12.12 -48.51 4.32
N PRO A 202 -12.84 -48.61 5.45
CA PRO A 202 -12.98 -49.88 6.17
C PRO A 202 -13.94 -50.82 5.43
N SER A 203 -13.55 -52.09 5.38
CA SER A 203 -14.35 -53.23 4.92
C SER A 203 -15.43 -53.60 5.94
N ASP A 204 -16.62 -53.91 5.43
CA ASP A 204 -17.77 -54.42 6.17
C ASP A 204 -17.50 -55.73 6.93
N SER A 205 -17.99 -55.82 8.17
CA SER A 205 -18.60 -57.04 8.70
C SER A 205 -19.48 -56.75 9.91
N ALA A 206 -20.72 -57.24 9.85
CA ALA A 206 -21.80 -57.07 10.82
C ALA A 206 -21.64 -57.93 12.09
N SER A 207 -22.21 -57.49 13.22
CA SER A 207 -23.04 -58.34 14.13
C SER A 207 -23.65 -57.58 15.34
N SER A 208 -24.99 -57.59 15.40
CA SER A 208 -25.89 -57.83 16.55
C SER A 208 -25.78 -57.08 17.91
N SER A 209 -26.70 -56.12 18.11
CA SER A 209 -27.78 -56.01 19.15
C SER A 209 -27.47 -56.07 20.68
N PRO A 210 -28.44 -55.80 21.61
CA PRO A 210 -28.59 -54.49 22.28
C PRO A 210 -28.72 -54.57 23.83
N HIS A 211 -28.41 -53.50 24.58
CA HIS A 211 -28.96 -53.33 25.95
C HIS A 211 -29.07 -51.86 26.36
N ALA A 212 -30.09 -51.59 27.16
CA ALA A 212 -30.68 -50.28 27.45
C ALA A 212 -30.39 -49.78 28.89
N LEU A 213 -30.76 -48.51 29.11
CA LEU A 213 -31.11 -47.82 30.38
C LEU A 213 -29.99 -47.44 31.37
N SER A 214 -29.76 -46.12 31.55
CA SER A 214 -30.27 -45.34 32.71
C SER A 214 -29.52 -44.01 32.91
N ALA A 215 -30.27 -42.95 33.26
CA ALA A 215 -29.79 -41.72 33.91
C ALA A 215 -30.04 -41.84 35.43
N PRO A 216 -29.30 -41.17 36.36
CA PRO A 216 -29.62 -39.79 36.82
C PRO A 216 -28.37 -39.01 37.39
N PRO A 217 -28.48 -38.00 38.31
CA PRO A 217 -28.70 -36.55 38.13
C PRO A 217 -27.44 -35.68 38.56
N PRO A 218 -27.50 -34.32 38.66
CA PRO A 218 -26.33 -33.44 38.49
C PRO A 218 -25.60 -33.06 39.79
N PRO A 219 -24.43 -32.39 39.69
CA PRO A 219 -24.09 -31.34 40.65
C PRO A 219 -23.53 -30.04 40.01
N THR A 220 -24.11 -28.93 40.47
CA THR A 220 -23.50 -27.64 40.88
C THR A 220 -22.38 -26.99 40.06
N THR A 221 -22.70 -25.76 39.62
CA THR A 221 -21.88 -24.54 39.51
C THR A 221 -20.45 -24.62 40.03
N THR A 222 -19.46 -24.43 39.15
CA THR A 222 -18.14 -23.88 39.51
C THR A 222 -17.55 -23.17 38.29
N SER A 223 -17.09 -21.94 38.49
CA SER A 223 -16.51 -21.02 37.51
C SER A 223 -15.39 -21.65 36.67
N ILE A 224 -15.46 -21.47 35.36
CA ILE A 224 -14.38 -21.79 34.42
C ILE A 224 -13.40 -20.61 34.40
N HIS A 225 -12.27 -20.75 35.10
CA HIS A 225 -11.06 -20.01 34.77
C HIS A 225 -10.41 -20.71 33.56
N LEU A 226 -10.41 -20.05 32.40
CA LEU A 226 -9.62 -20.48 31.24
C LEU A 226 -8.13 -20.45 31.62
N ALA A 227 -7.51 -21.63 31.70
CA ALA A 227 -6.06 -21.77 31.68
C ALA A 227 -5.59 -21.79 30.22
N LEU A 228 -4.89 -20.73 29.80
CA LEU A 228 -4.11 -20.71 28.56
C LEU A 228 -2.89 -21.62 28.71
N PRO A 229 -2.59 -22.54 27.77
CA PRO A 229 -1.32 -23.24 27.79
C PRO A 229 -0.22 -22.35 27.21
N LEU A 230 0.73 -21.97 28.05
CA LEU A 230 2.02 -21.41 27.66
C LEU A 230 2.82 -22.48 26.89
N CYS A 231 2.87 -22.36 25.55
CA CYS A 231 3.81 -23.12 24.74
C CYS A 231 5.22 -22.52 24.84
N LYS A 232 6.18 -23.37 25.21
CA LYS A 232 7.62 -23.08 25.26
C LYS A 232 8.16 -22.81 23.86
N LEU A 233 8.90 -21.71 23.74
CA LEU A 233 9.66 -21.29 22.56
C LEU A 233 10.83 -22.26 22.30
N GLY A 234 10.86 -22.85 21.11
CA GLY A 234 12.07 -23.42 20.49
C GLY A 234 12.67 -22.42 19.50
N PRO A 235 13.99 -22.44 19.25
CA PRO A 235 14.65 -21.39 18.49
C PRO A 235 14.60 -21.65 16.98
N VAL A 236 14.50 -20.55 16.22
CA VAL A 236 14.65 -20.41 14.76
C VAL A 236 13.47 -20.90 13.90
N GLY A 237 12.65 -19.95 13.39
CA GLY A 237 11.77 -20.20 12.24
C GLY A 237 10.33 -19.67 12.29
N SER A 238 9.86 -19.02 13.36
CA SER A 238 8.45 -18.64 13.51
C SER A 238 8.24 -17.16 13.87
N TRP A 239 8.84 -16.25 13.10
CA TRP A 239 8.50 -14.83 13.17
C TRP A 239 7.43 -14.44 12.14
N GLY A 240 7.34 -15.14 11.01
CA GLY A 240 6.32 -14.86 9.98
C GLY A 240 4.87 -15.17 10.39
N ALA A 241 4.67 -16.07 11.35
CA ALA A 241 3.33 -16.41 11.87
C ALA A 241 2.84 -15.43 12.96
N VAL A 242 3.77 -14.79 13.68
CA VAL A 242 3.45 -13.85 14.76
C VAL A 242 3.05 -12.48 14.20
N TRP A 243 3.71 -12.01 13.14
CA TRP A 243 3.29 -10.79 12.42
C TRP A 243 1.92 -10.95 11.73
N ARG A 244 1.57 -12.18 11.28
CA ARG A 244 0.27 -12.48 10.66
C ARG A 244 -0.89 -12.51 11.66
N LEU A 245 -0.65 -12.56 12.96
CA LEU A 245 -1.72 -12.54 13.97
C LEU A 245 -2.02 -11.12 14.49
N GLN A 246 -1.05 -10.20 14.39
CA GLN A 246 -1.23 -8.81 14.84
C GLN A 246 -2.04 -7.96 13.84
N GLU A 247 -1.99 -8.29 12.54
CA GLU A 247 -2.74 -7.59 11.47
C GLU A 247 -4.19 -8.09 11.32
N TYR A 248 -4.58 -9.12 12.07
CA TYR A 248 -5.90 -9.79 11.98
C TYR A 248 -6.85 -9.45 13.13
N GLU A 249 -6.60 -8.37 13.89
CA GLU A 249 -7.56 -7.81 14.86
C GLU A 249 -8.80 -7.16 14.20
N ASP A 250 -8.82 -6.98 12.87
CA ASP A 250 -9.90 -6.29 12.17
C ASP A 250 -10.93 -7.22 11.52
N ALA A 251 -11.73 -7.91 12.33
CA ALA A 251 -13.04 -8.40 11.92
C ALA A 251 -14.05 -7.24 11.74
N SER A 252 -13.62 -6.17 11.07
CA SER A 252 -14.35 -4.92 10.89
C SER A 252 -15.10 -4.93 9.57
N LEU A 253 -16.26 -4.27 9.56
CA LEU A 253 -17.09 -4.12 8.37
C LEU A 253 -16.35 -3.38 7.25
N SER A 254 -15.50 -2.41 7.58
CA SER A 254 -14.67 -1.66 6.62
C SER A 254 -13.67 -2.58 5.90
N SER A 255 -12.96 -3.44 6.64
CA SER A 255 -12.02 -4.42 6.07
C SER A 255 -12.73 -5.39 5.12
N TRP A 256 -13.90 -5.91 5.52
CA TRP A 256 -14.71 -6.77 4.66
C TRP A 256 -15.16 -6.05 3.38
N VAL A 257 -15.67 -4.82 3.48
CA VAL A 257 -16.06 -4.01 2.31
C VAL A 257 -14.85 -3.79 1.39
N ASN A 258 -13.69 -3.43 1.94
CA ASN A 258 -12.49 -3.21 1.14
C ASN A 258 -12.05 -4.47 0.38
N ARG A 259 -12.15 -5.64 1.00
CA ARG A 259 -11.81 -6.94 0.37
C ARG A 259 -12.84 -7.38 -0.68
N GLU A 260 -14.10 -7.03 -0.49
CA GLU A 260 -15.19 -7.51 -1.34
C GLU A 260 -15.64 -6.53 -2.44
N ARG A 261 -15.13 -5.29 -2.46
CA ARG A 261 -15.54 -4.25 -3.43
C ARG A 261 -15.14 -4.49 -4.89
N PHE A 262 -14.37 -5.54 -5.16
CA PHE A 262 -13.94 -5.92 -6.50
C PHE A 262 -14.72 -7.13 -7.03
N GLN A 263 -14.92 -7.16 -8.35
CA GLN A 263 -15.42 -8.34 -9.06
C GLN A 263 -14.45 -9.51 -8.88
N GLY A 264 -14.93 -10.75 -8.98
CA GLY A 264 -14.06 -11.93 -8.89
C GLY A 264 -12.99 -11.97 -9.98
N TYR A 265 -13.27 -11.36 -11.13
CA TYR A 265 -12.33 -11.15 -12.23
C TYR A 265 -12.55 -9.75 -12.85
N LEU A 266 -11.47 -9.00 -13.11
CA LEU A 266 -11.54 -7.67 -13.73
C LEU A 266 -10.34 -7.38 -14.64
N GLN A 267 -10.45 -6.33 -15.44
CA GLN A 267 -9.30 -5.70 -16.08
C GLN A 267 -8.56 -4.86 -15.02
N ILE A 268 -7.24 -5.04 -14.96
CA ILE A 268 -6.35 -4.42 -13.98
C ILE A 268 -5.42 -3.49 -14.74
N ASP A 269 -5.56 -2.19 -14.50
CA ASP A 269 -4.59 -1.18 -14.89
C ASP A 269 -3.69 -0.82 -13.70
N GLY A 270 -2.74 0.11 -13.89
CA GLY A 270 -1.84 0.52 -12.82
C GLY A 270 -2.55 1.13 -11.60
N PHE A 271 -3.70 1.79 -11.83
CA PHE A 271 -4.50 2.37 -10.76
C PHE A 271 -5.23 1.31 -9.94
N THR A 272 -5.91 0.39 -10.63
CA THR A 272 -6.61 -0.74 -10.05
C THR A 272 -5.65 -1.62 -9.28
N LEU A 273 -4.43 -1.86 -9.80
CA LEU A 273 -3.43 -2.66 -9.09
C LEU A 273 -3.01 -2.03 -7.75
N TYR A 274 -2.86 -0.70 -7.70
CA TYR A 274 -2.57 0.02 -6.47
C TYR A 274 -3.71 -0.14 -5.46
N GLU A 275 -4.96 0.02 -5.90
CA GLU A 275 -6.14 -0.17 -5.04
C GLU A 275 -6.29 -1.61 -4.53
N LEU A 276 -5.96 -2.60 -5.37
CA LEU A 276 -5.96 -4.00 -4.98
C LEU A 276 -4.94 -4.30 -3.89
N GLY A 277 -3.85 -3.54 -3.83
CA GLY A 277 -2.87 -3.70 -2.77
C GLY A 277 -3.36 -3.33 -1.38
N GLU A 278 -4.37 -2.47 -1.27
CA GLU A 278 -5.02 -2.15 0.00
C GLU A 278 -5.87 -3.32 0.53
N THR A 279 -6.19 -4.31 -0.30
CA THR A 279 -7.02 -5.47 0.11
C THR A 279 -6.27 -6.54 0.88
N GLY A 280 -4.94 -6.53 0.82
CA GLY A 280 -4.07 -7.59 1.35
C GLY A 280 -4.12 -8.91 0.56
N LYS A 281 -4.88 -9.00 -0.54
CA LYS A 281 -4.91 -10.19 -1.41
C LYS A 281 -3.72 -10.20 -2.37
N LEU A 282 -3.25 -11.39 -2.73
CA LEU A 282 -2.33 -11.55 -3.85
C LEU A 282 -3.07 -11.27 -5.17
N VAL A 283 -2.40 -10.67 -6.14
CA VAL A 283 -3.02 -10.30 -7.42
C VAL A 283 -2.49 -11.20 -8.52
N ALA A 284 -3.34 -12.10 -9.04
CA ALA A 284 -3.03 -12.99 -10.15
C ALA A 284 -3.46 -12.36 -11.47
N ILE A 285 -2.50 -12.07 -12.34
CA ILE A 285 -2.68 -11.29 -13.57
C ILE A 285 -2.29 -12.13 -14.77
N ALA A 286 -3.21 -12.23 -15.74
CA ALA A 286 -2.87 -12.59 -17.11
C ALA A 286 -2.43 -11.34 -17.86
N VAL A 287 -1.15 -11.24 -18.19
CA VAL A 287 -0.59 -10.15 -19.01
C VAL A 287 -0.81 -10.53 -20.46
N ILE A 288 -1.57 -9.73 -21.21
CA ILE A 288 -1.97 -10.00 -22.60
C ILE A 288 -1.88 -8.71 -23.42
N ASP A 289 -1.91 -8.83 -24.75
CA ASP A 289 -2.10 -7.68 -25.63
C ASP A 289 -3.57 -7.65 -26.08
N GLU A 290 -4.31 -6.62 -25.68
CA GLU A 290 -5.71 -6.47 -26.10
C GLU A 290 -5.85 -5.83 -27.49
N LYS A 291 -4.80 -5.17 -27.99
CA LYS A 291 -4.81 -4.48 -29.28
C LYS A 291 -4.49 -5.43 -30.42
N ASP A 292 -3.61 -6.39 -30.16
CA ASP A 292 -3.26 -7.48 -31.08
C ASP A 292 -3.43 -8.84 -30.38
N PRO A 293 -4.68 -9.31 -30.19
CA PRO A 293 -4.95 -10.53 -29.45
C PRO A 293 -4.46 -11.76 -30.23
N THR A 294 -3.61 -12.56 -29.58
CA THR A 294 -3.19 -13.88 -30.08
C THR A 294 -4.12 -14.98 -29.54
N GLU A 295 -4.17 -16.13 -30.22
CA GLU A 295 -4.92 -17.30 -29.74
C GLU A 295 -4.46 -17.74 -28.33
N GLU A 296 -3.16 -17.62 -28.06
CA GLU A 296 -2.59 -17.90 -26.74
C GLU A 296 -3.04 -16.88 -25.68
N SER A 297 -3.11 -15.60 -26.03
CA SER A 297 -3.59 -14.52 -25.15
C SER A 297 -5.05 -14.73 -24.76
N ASP A 298 -5.92 -15.01 -25.73
CA ASP A 298 -7.35 -15.24 -25.48
C ASP A 298 -7.58 -16.52 -24.66
N ARG A 299 -6.83 -17.58 -24.97
CA ARG A 299 -6.83 -18.81 -24.19
C ARG A 299 -6.42 -18.54 -22.74
N LEU A 300 -5.34 -17.80 -22.51
CA LEU A 300 -4.86 -17.52 -21.16
C LEU A 300 -5.84 -16.64 -20.37
N LYS A 301 -6.41 -15.61 -21.01
CA LYS A 301 -7.47 -14.77 -20.44
C LYS A 301 -8.64 -15.64 -19.99
N THR A 302 -9.11 -16.52 -20.87
CA THR A 302 -10.22 -17.44 -20.61
C THR A 302 -9.90 -18.42 -19.47
N LEU A 303 -8.69 -18.98 -19.43
CA LEU A 303 -8.26 -19.87 -18.35
C LEU A 303 -8.28 -19.14 -16.99
N MET A 304 -7.73 -17.93 -16.93
CA MET A 304 -7.73 -17.14 -15.69
C MET A 304 -9.16 -16.78 -15.22
N GLN A 305 -10.04 -16.40 -16.16
CA GLN A 305 -11.46 -16.16 -15.86
C GLN A 305 -12.16 -17.39 -15.30
N ARG A 306 -11.91 -18.55 -15.91
CA ARG A 306 -12.50 -19.81 -15.45
C ARG A 306 -11.96 -20.20 -14.09
N VAL A 307 -10.66 -20.04 -13.79
CA VAL A 307 -10.12 -20.28 -12.44
C VAL A 307 -10.82 -19.39 -11.42
N ALA A 308 -10.92 -18.09 -11.70
CA ALA A 308 -11.54 -17.13 -10.80
C ALA A 308 -13.01 -17.48 -10.48
N LYS A 309 -13.72 -18.08 -11.45
CA LYS A 309 -15.12 -18.50 -11.32
C LYS A 309 -15.28 -19.88 -10.69
N GLU A 310 -14.63 -20.89 -11.26
CA GLU A 310 -14.79 -22.32 -10.91
C GLU A 310 -14.08 -22.66 -9.57
N HIS A 311 -13.00 -21.97 -9.22
CA HIS A 311 -12.25 -22.17 -7.97
C HIS A 311 -12.43 -21.04 -6.96
N ARG A 312 -13.53 -20.27 -7.07
CA ARG A 312 -13.82 -19.12 -6.20
C ARG A 312 -13.69 -19.44 -4.71
N GLU A 313 -14.34 -20.51 -4.23
CA GLU A 313 -14.36 -20.88 -2.81
C GLU A 313 -12.95 -21.16 -2.23
N HIS A 314 -12.01 -21.56 -3.08
CA HIS A 314 -10.65 -21.89 -2.65
C HIS A 314 -9.71 -20.69 -2.69
N PHE A 315 -9.96 -19.72 -3.57
CA PHE A 315 -9.00 -18.66 -3.85
C PHE A 315 -9.49 -17.24 -3.57
N SER A 316 -10.79 -16.98 -3.49
CA SER A 316 -11.33 -15.61 -3.35
C SER A 316 -10.90 -14.89 -2.07
N ARG A 317 -10.53 -15.67 -1.04
CA ARG A 317 -10.02 -15.13 0.23
C ARG A 317 -8.62 -14.54 0.09
N ASP A 318 -7.77 -15.22 -0.68
CA ASP A 318 -6.32 -15.02 -0.71
C ASP A 318 -5.86 -14.35 -2.02
N PHE A 319 -6.67 -14.42 -3.09
CA PHE A 319 -6.37 -13.86 -4.42
C PHE A 319 -7.45 -12.93 -4.95
N GLN A 320 -6.98 -11.92 -5.69
CA GLN A 320 -7.72 -11.23 -6.72
C GLN A 320 -7.24 -11.71 -8.10
N PHE A 321 -8.18 -11.98 -9.01
CA PHE A 321 -7.85 -12.36 -10.39
C PHE A 321 -8.17 -11.25 -11.37
N GLY A 322 -7.37 -11.15 -12.44
CA GLY A 322 -7.64 -10.27 -13.55
C GLY A 322 -6.69 -10.42 -14.72
N HIS A 323 -6.77 -9.47 -15.66
CA HIS A 323 -5.85 -9.34 -16.78
C HIS A 323 -5.38 -7.90 -16.93
N MET A 324 -4.21 -7.71 -17.53
CA MET A 324 -3.64 -6.40 -17.82
C MET A 324 -3.29 -6.32 -19.32
N ASP A 325 -3.62 -5.19 -19.94
CA ASP A 325 -3.24 -4.87 -21.31
C ASP A 325 -1.78 -4.37 -21.36
N GLY A 326 -0.90 -5.14 -21.99
CA GLY A 326 0.52 -4.88 -22.08
C GLY A 326 1.30 -5.16 -20.80
N ASN A 327 2.63 -5.14 -20.92
CA ASN A 327 3.57 -5.44 -19.84
C ASN A 327 4.30 -4.21 -19.28
N ASP A 328 4.14 -3.01 -19.86
CA ASP A 328 4.92 -1.81 -19.49
C ASP A 328 4.88 -1.49 -17.99
N TYR A 329 3.68 -1.56 -17.40
CA TYR A 329 3.50 -1.30 -15.97
C TYR A 329 4.14 -2.40 -15.10
N ILE A 330 3.96 -3.66 -15.47
CA ILE A 330 4.55 -4.81 -14.77
C ILE A 330 6.08 -4.76 -14.85
N ASN A 331 6.64 -4.48 -16.03
CA ASN A 331 8.08 -4.38 -16.27
C ASN A 331 8.72 -3.33 -15.36
N SER A 332 8.04 -2.20 -15.18
CA SER A 332 8.47 -1.13 -14.27
C SER A 332 8.40 -1.60 -12.80
N LEU A 333 7.36 -2.34 -12.42
CA LEU A 333 7.18 -2.84 -11.06
C LEU A 333 8.21 -3.90 -10.67
N ILE A 334 8.49 -4.85 -11.56
CA ILE A 334 9.42 -5.96 -11.28
C ILE A 334 10.88 -5.65 -11.65
N MET A 335 11.13 -4.49 -12.27
CA MET A 335 12.43 -4.06 -12.82
C MET A 335 13.02 -5.08 -13.80
N GLY A 336 12.18 -5.55 -14.72
CA GLY A 336 12.50 -6.64 -15.65
C GLY A 336 11.58 -6.65 -16.86
N GLU A 337 11.69 -7.68 -17.69
CA GLU A 337 10.83 -7.88 -18.85
C GLU A 337 9.97 -9.13 -18.66
N VAL A 338 8.66 -8.96 -18.84
CA VAL A 338 7.68 -10.02 -18.82
C VAL A 338 7.20 -10.29 -20.24
N ALA A 339 7.16 -11.55 -20.67
CA ALA A 339 6.64 -11.91 -21.98
C ALA A 339 5.13 -11.62 -22.10
N VAL A 340 4.64 -11.43 -23.32
CA VAL A 340 3.20 -11.27 -23.58
C VAL A 340 2.81 -12.33 -24.61
N PRO A 341 1.89 -13.27 -24.29
CA PRO A 341 1.15 -13.41 -23.03
C PRO A 341 1.96 -14.08 -21.90
N SER A 342 1.62 -13.77 -20.65
CA SER A 342 2.17 -14.48 -19.47
C SER A 342 1.26 -14.44 -18.25
N VAL A 343 1.53 -15.30 -17.26
CA VAL A 343 0.93 -15.21 -15.92
C VAL A 343 1.94 -14.67 -14.93
N ILE A 344 1.50 -13.73 -14.10
CA ILE A 344 2.27 -13.25 -12.95
C ILE A 344 1.35 -13.16 -11.73
N ILE A 345 1.88 -13.54 -10.57
CA ILE A 345 1.20 -13.30 -9.29
C ILE A 345 2.03 -12.27 -8.53
N LEU A 346 1.38 -11.22 -8.04
CA LEU A 346 2.00 -10.14 -7.31
C LEU A 346 1.55 -10.13 -5.85
N ASN A 347 2.51 -9.96 -4.95
CA ASN A 347 2.27 -9.45 -3.62
C ASN A 347 2.61 -7.96 -3.61
N THR A 348 1.58 -7.13 -3.66
CA THR A 348 1.71 -5.68 -3.71
C THR A 348 2.24 -5.08 -2.40
N SER A 349 2.05 -5.76 -1.27
CA SER A 349 2.42 -5.23 0.05
C SER A 349 3.94 -5.20 0.27
N ASN A 350 4.66 -6.16 -0.32
CA ASN A 350 6.11 -6.27 -0.19
C ASN A 350 6.83 -6.34 -1.54
N GLU A 351 6.15 -6.00 -2.64
CA GLU A 351 6.69 -5.97 -4.00
C GLU A 351 7.31 -7.31 -4.45
N GLN A 352 6.85 -8.43 -3.88
CA GLN A 352 7.23 -9.75 -4.35
C GLN A 352 6.37 -10.16 -5.55
N TYR A 353 6.95 -10.97 -6.42
CA TYR A 353 6.23 -11.56 -7.54
C TYR A 353 6.64 -13.00 -7.77
N PHE A 354 5.74 -13.73 -8.42
CA PHE A 354 5.89 -15.14 -8.75
C PHE A 354 5.60 -15.33 -10.23
N LEU A 355 6.48 -16.08 -10.88
CA LEU A 355 6.34 -16.49 -12.28
C LEU A 355 6.20 -18.01 -12.32
N PRO A 356 5.40 -18.55 -13.24
CA PRO A 356 5.28 -19.99 -13.38
C PRO A 356 6.61 -20.56 -13.91
N SER A 357 7.06 -21.67 -13.34
CA SER A 357 8.29 -22.35 -13.77
C SER A 357 8.17 -22.97 -15.17
N GLU A 358 6.94 -23.25 -15.60
CA GLU A 358 6.61 -23.85 -16.90
C GLU A 358 5.49 -23.05 -17.58
N ALA A 359 5.38 -23.17 -18.90
CA ALA A 359 4.32 -22.55 -19.66
C ALA A 359 2.94 -23.04 -19.19
N VAL A 360 2.05 -22.11 -18.83
CA VAL A 360 0.70 -22.42 -18.36
C VAL A 360 -0.22 -22.64 -19.56
N GLY A 361 -0.37 -23.90 -19.95
CA GLY A 361 -1.26 -24.31 -21.02
C GLY A 361 -2.66 -24.69 -20.52
N THR A 362 -2.78 -25.38 -19.39
CA THR A 362 -4.07 -25.93 -18.94
C THR A 362 -4.56 -25.33 -17.64
N MET A 363 -5.84 -25.59 -17.32
CA MET A 363 -6.47 -25.21 -16.07
C MET A 363 -5.71 -25.78 -14.87
N GLU A 364 -5.32 -27.05 -14.95
CA GLU A 364 -4.64 -27.79 -13.89
C GLU A 364 -3.26 -27.19 -13.61
N GLN A 365 -2.53 -26.81 -14.67
CA GLN A 365 -1.24 -26.15 -14.55
C GLN A 365 -1.36 -24.78 -13.87
N LEU A 366 -2.37 -23.98 -14.25
CA LEU A 366 -2.63 -22.67 -13.63
C LEU A 366 -3.00 -22.81 -12.15
N VAL A 367 -3.90 -23.75 -11.84
CA VAL A 367 -4.33 -24.04 -10.46
C VAL A 367 -3.15 -24.57 -9.62
N HIS A 368 -2.31 -25.42 -10.19
CA HIS A 368 -1.09 -25.92 -9.54
C HIS A 368 -0.14 -24.77 -9.21
N PHE A 369 0.11 -23.87 -10.17
CA PHE A 369 0.93 -22.69 -9.94
C PHE A 369 0.38 -21.80 -8.82
N ILE A 370 -0.92 -21.48 -8.83
CA ILE A 370 -1.57 -20.68 -7.77
C ILE A 370 -1.43 -21.36 -6.39
N LYS A 371 -1.65 -22.67 -6.33
CA LYS A 371 -1.46 -23.46 -5.09
C LYS A 371 -0.01 -23.47 -4.61
N SER A 372 0.96 -23.50 -5.54
CA SER A 372 2.38 -23.44 -5.19
C SER A 372 2.78 -22.10 -4.56
N VAL A 373 2.07 -21.01 -4.89
CA VAL A 373 2.25 -19.73 -4.21
C VAL A 373 1.64 -19.77 -2.80
N LEU A 374 0.43 -20.32 -2.65
CA LEU A 374 -0.24 -20.42 -1.34
C LEU A 374 0.52 -21.26 -0.32
N ASN A 375 1.09 -22.38 -0.75
CA ASN A 375 1.82 -23.28 0.14
C ASN A 375 3.29 -22.83 0.37
N GLY A 376 3.72 -21.74 -0.27
CA GLY A 376 5.08 -21.19 -0.14
C GLY A 376 6.17 -22.00 -0.86
N SER A 377 5.81 -22.93 -1.75
CA SER A 377 6.79 -23.70 -2.54
C SER A 377 7.26 -22.98 -3.80
N ALA A 378 6.49 -22.02 -4.30
CA ALA A 378 6.88 -21.20 -5.44
C ALA A 378 8.05 -20.28 -5.10
N GLN A 379 8.97 -20.11 -6.04
CA GLN A 379 10.06 -19.16 -5.90
C GLN A 379 9.53 -17.72 -5.92
N ALA A 380 9.74 -17.00 -4.81
CA ALA A 380 9.46 -15.58 -4.72
C ALA A 380 10.63 -14.78 -5.31
N TYR A 381 10.30 -13.81 -6.17
CA TYR A 381 11.22 -12.84 -6.71
C TYR A 381 10.84 -11.44 -6.22
N GLY A 382 11.75 -10.46 -6.36
CA GLY A 382 11.50 -9.09 -5.93
C GLY A 382 11.65 -8.92 -4.41
N GLY A 383 10.74 -8.16 -3.80
CA GLY A 383 10.79 -7.82 -2.37
C GLY A 383 11.06 -6.34 -2.10
N ASP A 384 11.00 -5.95 -0.83
CA ASP A 384 11.21 -4.59 -0.34
C ASP A 384 12.50 -4.43 0.49
N GLY A 385 13.36 -5.46 0.47
CA GLY A 385 14.63 -5.51 1.20
C GLY A 385 15.65 -4.48 0.73
N PHE A 386 16.66 -4.20 1.57
CA PHE A 386 17.66 -3.16 1.32
C PHE A 386 18.37 -3.27 -0.04
N ILE A 387 18.83 -4.46 -0.40
CA ILE A 387 19.49 -4.72 -1.69
C ILE A 387 18.54 -4.41 -2.86
N GLN A 388 17.27 -4.79 -2.70
CA GLN A 388 16.25 -4.57 -3.72
C GLN A 388 15.89 -3.09 -3.87
N ARG A 389 15.94 -2.31 -2.78
CA ARG A 389 15.81 -0.84 -2.83
C ARG A 389 16.96 -0.19 -3.60
N ILE A 390 18.20 -0.63 -3.39
CA ILE A 390 19.36 -0.15 -4.17
C ILE A 390 19.17 -0.51 -5.66
N LYS A 391 18.75 -1.74 -5.94
CA LYS A 391 18.46 -2.19 -7.31
C LYS A 391 17.41 -1.30 -7.98
N ARG A 392 16.37 -0.89 -7.25
CA ARG A 392 15.34 0.03 -7.74
C ARG A 392 15.87 1.41 -8.07
N ILE A 393 16.67 2.00 -7.18
CA ILE A 393 17.33 3.28 -7.44
C ILE A 393 18.17 3.20 -8.72
N ALA A 394 18.93 2.12 -8.90
CA ALA A 394 19.73 1.93 -10.12
C ALA A 394 18.85 1.75 -11.37
N PHE A 395 17.75 1.00 -11.27
CA PHE A 395 16.80 0.82 -12.37
C PHE A 395 16.12 2.13 -12.76
N ASP A 396 15.64 2.91 -11.79
CA ASP A 396 15.00 4.21 -12.02
C ASP A 396 15.97 5.23 -12.61
N ALA A 397 17.23 5.24 -12.14
CA ALA A 397 18.27 6.06 -12.73
C ALA A 397 18.54 5.66 -14.20
N LYS A 398 18.70 4.36 -14.47
CA LYS A 398 18.92 3.84 -15.82
C LYS A 398 17.75 4.15 -16.74
N SER A 399 16.51 3.94 -16.31
CA SER A 399 15.31 4.17 -17.11
C SER A 399 15.13 5.66 -17.40
N THR A 400 15.38 6.53 -16.42
CA THR A 400 15.34 7.99 -16.59
C THR A 400 16.38 8.47 -17.57
N ILE A 401 17.65 8.05 -17.40
CA ILE A 401 18.74 8.40 -18.32
C ILE A 401 18.38 7.92 -19.73
N THR A 402 18.01 6.65 -19.88
CA THR A 402 17.64 6.08 -21.18
C THR A 402 16.49 6.84 -21.83
N SER A 403 15.47 7.23 -21.05
CA SER A 403 14.33 8.02 -21.52
C SER A 403 14.74 9.41 -22.02
N VAL A 404 15.63 10.11 -21.30
CA VAL A 404 16.16 11.42 -21.70
C VAL A 404 16.97 11.30 -22.99
N PHE A 405 17.88 10.33 -23.08
CA PHE A 405 18.69 10.11 -24.28
C PHE A 405 17.84 9.69 -25.49
N ARG A 406 16.79 8.90 -25.28
CA ARG A 406 15.85 8.53 -26.35
C ARG A 406 15.01 9.72 -26.82
N SER A 407 14.69 10.65 -25.92
CA SER A 407 13.88 11.84 -26.24
C SER A 407 14.71 12.97 -26.86
N SER A 408 15.91 13.20 -26.36
CA SER A 408 16.84 14.23 -26.86
C SER A 408 18.29 13.87 -26.49
N PRO A 409 19.04 13.24 -27.41
CA PRO A 409 20.43 12.83 -27.13
C PRO A 409 21.35 13.99 -26.74
N LEU A 410 21.23 15.14 -27.41
CA LEU A 410 22.08 16.32 -27.15
C LEU A 410 21.85 16.91 -25.75
N LEU A 411 20.57 17.01 -25.35
CA LEU A 411 20.23 17.48 -24.00
C LEU A 411 20.70 16.47 -22.95
N GLY A 412 20.59 15.16 -23.22
CA GLY A 412 21.13 14.12 -22.35
C GLY A 412 22.64 14.26 -22.12
N CYS A 413 23.41 14.43 -23.19
CA CYS A 413 24.86 14.68 -23.10
C CYS A 413 25.17 15.94 -22.27
N PHE A 414 24.41 17.02 -22.44
CA PHE A 414 24.62 18.25 -21.67
C PHE A 414 24.27 18.06 -20.19
N LEU A 415 23.09 17.48 -19.91
CA LEU A 415 22.52 17.33 -18.57
C LEU A 415 23.37 16.40 -17.69
N PHE A 416 23.84 15.28 -18.24
CA PHE A 416 24.60 14.29 -17.48
C PHE A 416 26.11 14.42 -17.72
N GLY A 417 26.54 14.76 -18.93
CA GLY A 417 27.95 14.82 -19.29
C GLY A 417 28.69 16.03 -18.71
N LEU A 418 28.08 17.22 -18.62
CA LEU A 418 28.75 18.38 -18.04
C LEU A 418 29.03 18.20 -16.53
N PRO A 419 28.05 17.80 -15.69
CA PRO A 419 28.34 17.54 -14.28
C PRO A 419 29.40 16.45 -14.10
N LEU A 420 29.31 15.35 -14.86
CA LEU A 420 30.29 14.26 -14.79
C LEU A 420 31.69 14.71 -15.24
N GLY A 421 31.78 15.56 -16.27
CA GLY A 421 33.04 16.14 -16.73
C GLY A 421 33.68 17.06 -15.69
N VAL A 422 32.88 17.92 -15.04
CA VAL A 422 33.36 18.79 -13.96
C VAL A 422 33.84 17.96 -12.76
N ILE A 423 33.06 16.97 -12.33
CA ILE A 423 33.45 16.07 -11.23
C ILE A 423 34.73 15.31 -11.59
N SER A 424 34.83 14.77 -12.80
CA SER A 424 36.04 14.09 -13.27
C SER A 424 37.27 15.00 -13.24
N LEU A 425 37.14 16.27 -13.63
CA LEU A 425 38.23 17.25 -13.59
C LEU A 425 38.62 17.59 -12.15
N MET A 426 37.65 17.73 -11.25
CA MET A 426 37.90 17.94 -9.82
C MET A 426 38.64 16.75 -9.20
N CYS A 427 38.18 15.51 -9.47
CA CYS A 427 38.85 14.30 -8.99
C CYS A 427 40.28 14.19 -9.55
N TYR A 428 40.47 14.48 -10.84
CA TYR A 428 41.80 14.51 -11.45
C TYR A 428 42.71 15.53 -10.74
N GLY A 429 42.22 16.76 -10.55
CA GLY A 429 42.96 17.81 -9.85
C GLY A 429 43.36 17.43 -8.42
N ILE A 430 42.47 16.79 -7.66
CA ILE A 430 42.75 16.29 -6.31
C ILE A 430 43.82 15.17 -6.36
N CYS A 431 43.65 14.18 -7.25
CA CYS A 431 44.61 13.08 -7.39
C CYS A 431 45.98 13.51 -7.91
N THR A 432 46.07 14.57 -8.71
CA THR A 432 47.36 15.11 -9.19
C THR A 432 48.00 16.10 -8.21
N ALA A 433 47.22 16.76 -7.36
CA ALA A 433 47.75 17.70 -6.37
C ALA A 433 48.56 17.00 -5.26
N GLU A 434 48.28 15.72 -4.96
CA GLU A 434 49.08 14.92 -4.02
C GLU A 434 50.42 14.42 -4.59
N SER A 435 50.70 14.63 -5.89
CA SER A 435 51.97 14.21 -6.50
C SER A 435 53.03 15.30 -6.64
N ASP A 436 52.74 16.55 -6.28
CA ASP A 436 53.66 17.70 -6.44
C ASP A 436 54.17 18.30 -5.10
N TYR A 437 53.78 17.76 -3.95
CA TYR A 437 54.40 18.06 -2.65
C TYR A 437 55.42 16.99 -2.27
N GLY A 438 56.43 16.86 -3.12
CA GLY A 438 57.51 15.91 -2.92
C GLY A 438 58.80 16.42 -3.53
N SER A 439 59.38 17.47 -2.94
CA SER A 439 60.85 17.62 -2.94
C SER A 439 61.41 18.74 -2.04
N ASP A 440 60.65 19.72 -1.55
CA ASP A 440 61.29 20.92 -0.95
C ASP A 440 61.01 21.15 0.55
N ASP A 441 59.87 20.69 1.09
CA ASP A 441 59.54 20.93 2.52
C ASP A 441 60.11 19.89 3.50
N THR A 442 60.53 18.70 3.03
CA THR A 442 61.16 17.68 3.88
C THR A 442 62.58 18.05 4.32
N ASP A 443 63.27 18.93 3.58
CA ASP A 443 64.63 19.39 3.90
C ASP A 443 64.65 20.58 4.87
N ALA A 444 63.52 21.27 5.06
CA ALA A 444 63.38 22.35 6.03
C ALA A 444 63.00 21.82 7.41
N LEU A 445 62.11 20.81 7.47
CA LEU A 445 61.71 20.19 8.73
C LEU A 445 62.82 19.33 9.34
N LYS A 446 63.66 18.70 8.49
CA LYS A 446 64.80 17.89 8.95
C LYS A 446 65.93 18.73 9.57
N ARG A 447 66.13 19.96 9.09
CA ARG A 447 67.13 20.87 9.67
C ARG A 447 66.71 21.45 11.02
N LEU A 448 65.41 21.50 11.30
CA LEU A 448 64.90 21.96 12.60
C LEU A 448 64.91 20.83 13.64
N THR A 449 64.67 19.59 13.22
CA THR A 449 64.78 18.43 14.12
C THR A 449 66.23 18.07 14.48
N ASP A 450 67.17 18.25 13.54
CA ASP A 450 68.58 17.95 13.79
C ASP A 450 69.25 18.97 14.75
N GLU A 451 68.69 20.18 14.94
CA GLU A 451 69.17 21.16 15.94
C GLU A 451 68.52 20.97 17.33
N GLU A 452 67.31 20.39 17.41
CA GLU A 452 66.65 20.07 18.69
C GLU A 452 67.22 18.78 19.33
N ASP A 453 67.69 17.81 18.52
CA ASP A 453 68.28 16.56 19.01
C ASP A 453 69.72 16.74 19.57
N GLU A 454 70.46 17.77 19.17
CA GLU A 454 71.80 18.07 19.74
C GLU A 454 71.73 18.77 21.12
N ASP A 455 70.64 19.49 21.41
CA ASP A 455 70.43 20.15 22.70
C ASP A 455 69.90 19.17 23.79
N GLU A 456 69.15 18.12 23.40
CA GLU A 456 68.62 17.11 24.34
C GLU A 456 69.68 16.06 24.77
N GLU A 457 70.71 15.81 23.95
CA GLU A 457 71.81 14.89 24.30
C GLU A 457 72.81 15.51 25.31
N GLU A 458 73.00 16.84 25.32
CA GLU A 458 73.83 17.54 26.34
C GLU A 458 73.14 17.66 27.71
N GLU A 459 71.80 17.61 27.76
CA GLU A 459 71.03 17.68 29.00
C GLU A 459 70.93 16.31 29.71
N GLN A 460 70.87 15.21 28.94
CA GLN A 460 70.84 13.84 29.48
C GLN A 460 72.18 13.34 30.04
N GLU A 461 73.33 13.84 29.54
CA GLU A 461 74.64 13.51 30.13
C GLU A 461 74.91 14.25 31.46
N ARG A 462 74.21 15.37 31.74
CA ARG A 462 74.30 16.06 33.05
C ARG A 462 73.44 15.39 34.12
N GLU A 463 72.29 14.84 33.77
CA GLU A 463 71.36 14.23 34.74
C GLU A 463 71.80 12.84 35.25
N GLN A 464 72.62 12.08 34.51
CA GLN A 464 73.19 10.81 34.98
C GLN A 464 74.30 10.95 36.04
N SER A 465 74.75 12.17 36.36
CA SER A 465 75.82 12.41 37.33
C SER A 465 75.34 12.90 38.71
N ALA A 466 74.02 13.05 38.91
CA ALA A 466 73.43 13.58 40.15
C ALA A 466 72.56 12.57 40.92
N GLU A 467 72.57 11.28 40.56
CA GLU A 467 71.90 10.21 41.30
C GLU A 467 72.77 9.74 42.50
N LEU A 468 72.98 10.62 43.47
CA LEU A 468 73.52 10.31 44.79
C LEU A 468 72.85 11.21 45.84
N GLU A 469 72.11 10.54 46.73
CA GLU A 469 71.48 10.99 47.98
C GLU A 469 69.97 11.29 47.94
N GLY A 470 69.27 10.63 48.87
CA GLY A 470 67.83 10.39 48.92
C GLY A 470 66.99 11.40 49.73
N PRO A 471 65.78 11.01 50.18
CA PRO A 471 64.59 11.87 50.25
C PRO A 471 64.22 12.35 51.66
N GLU A 472 63.32 13.34 51.79
CA GLU A 472 62.41 13.48 52.94
C GLU A 472 61.23 14.48 52.71
N GLU A 473 60.23 14.37 53.58
CA GLU A 473 58.79 14.69 53.53
C GLU A 473 58.42 16.16 53.90
N ASP A 474 57.17 16.61 53.61
CA ASP A 474 56.18 17.13 54.61
C ASP A 474 55.02 18.01 54.05
N GLU A 475 53.80 17.53 54.31
CA GLU A 475 52.63 18.13 55.01
C GLU A 475 52.08 19.59 54.87
N LEU A 476 50.73 19.62 54.68
CA LEU A 476 49.63 20.31 55.43
C LEU A 476 49.06 21.73 55.08
N GLU A 477 47.71 21.70 54.99
CA GLU A 477 46.64 22.62 55.50
C GLU A 477 46.48 24.05 54.91
N GLY A 478 45.27 24.65 54.80
CA GLY A 478 43.90 24.33 55.21
C GLY A 478 42.98 25.59 55.11
N GLU A 479 41.65 25.36 55.17
CA GLU A 479 40.53 26.30 55.49
C GLU A 479 40.17 27.49 54.58
N GLU A 480 38.97 28.08 54.59
CA GLU A 480 37.54 27.70 54.63
C GLU A 480 36.76 29.02 54.40
N GLY A 481 35.49 29.00 53.96
CA GLY A 481 34.53 30.04 54.36
C GLY A 481 33.65 30.77 53.33
N ALA A 482 32.40 30.32 53.27
CA ALA A 482 31.16 31.13 53.29
C ALA A 482 30.47 31.63 52.01
N GLU A 483 29.21 31.17 51.94
CA GLU A 483 28.06 31.39 51.06
C GLU A 483 27.47 32.82 51.07
N LYS A 484 26.95 33.28 49.92
CA LYS A 484 25.69 34.04 49.76
C LYS A 484 25.38 34.38 48.30
N ASP A 485 24.23 33.91 47.83
CA ASP A 485 23.43 34.44 46.70
C ASP A 485 22.23 35.24 47.30
N PRO A 486 21.30 35.91 46.57
CA PRO A 486 21.21 36.17 45.11
C PRO A 486 20.80 37.62 44.73
N ALA A 487 20.83 38.00 43.44
CA ALA A 487 19.79 38.82 42.77
C ALA A 487 20.13 39.21 41.31
N GLU A 488 19.21 38.83 40.41
CA GLU A 488 18.70 39.49 39.18
C GLU A 488 19.39 40.73 38.58
N LYS A 489 19.66 40.68 37.25
CA LYS A 489 19.02 41.58 36.24
C LYS A 489 19.42 41.30 34.78
N LYS A 490 18.38 41.16 33.93
CA LYS A 490 18.13 41.80 32.61
C LYS A 490 19.17 41.65 31.49
N THR A 491 18.83 40.91 30.42
CA THR A 491 18.36 41.39 29.09
C THR A 491 19.29 42.37 28.39
N ASP A 492 19.94 41.91 27.32
CA ASP A 492 19.55 42.23 25.93
C ASP A 492 19.89 41.04 25.01
#